data_AF-A0A0D8ZUP1-F1
#
_entry.id   AF-A0A0D8ZUP1-F1
#
_cell.length_a   1.000
_cell.length_b   1.000
_cell.length_c   1.000
_cell.angle_alpha   90.00
_cell.angle_beta   90.00
_cell.angle_gamma   90.00
#
_symmetry.space_group_name_H-M   'P 1'
#
loop_
_entity.id
_entity.type
_entity.pdbx_description
1 polymer ?
#
loop_
_entity_poly.entity_id
_entity_poly.type
_entity_poly.pdbx_seq_one_letter_code
_entity_poly.pdbx_strand_id
1 'polypeptide(L)'
;MKIGIERIGLITAILTSVSFGFDAVKAIAQTTYPFSGSYNTRIDVVPIGDGLSQSIELATSDEAPYGLSQYEGLIYAQTDPTTGGFIFNTDPLAFGLPNLPPGYITFSGEGTDNKLYGSATASAIFDLENLTGQGSGTLTITGGEGLFAGATGTLDFLEIDQLNSDPNVLSITGKAQITGSIKAVPEPGSELGTMVGAGSLIGATILLRRRRAVSSIT
;
A
#
# COMPACT_ATOMS: atom_id res chain seq x y z
N MET A 1 34.72 15.47 14.12
CA MET A 1 34.64 14.65 12.88
C MET A 1 34.01 13.31 13.23
N LYS A 2 32.72 13.13 12.94
CA LYS A 2 32.01 11.84 12.97
C LYS A 2 31.00 11.90 11.83
N ILE A 3 31.25 11.12 10.79
CA ILE A 3 30.38 10.97 9.63
C ILE A 3 29.55 9.71 9.92
N GLY A 4 28.25 9.88 10.14
CA GLY A 4 27.30 8.78 10.26
C GLY A 4 26.87 8.32 8.88
N ILE A 5 27.02 7.03 8.60
CA ILE A 5 26.62 6.39 7.35
C ILE A 5 25.11 6.14 7.41
N GLU A 6 24.33 6.84 6.60
CA GLU A 6 22.91 6.53 6.40
C GLU A 6 22.74 5.29 5.52
N ARG A 7 21.88 4.37 5.95
CA ARG A 7 21.53 3.15 5.22
C ARG A 7 20.57 3.49 4.09
N ILE A 8 21.08 3.49 2.87
CA ILE A 8 20.28 3.56 1.65
C ILE A 8 19.55 2.21 1.48
N GLY A 9 18.22 2.23 1.58
CA GLY A 9 17.38 1.08 1.27
C GLY A 9 17.38 0.77 -0.23
N LEU A 10 17.71 -0.46 -0.61
CA LEU A 10 17.66 -0.93 -2.00
C LEU A 10 16.22 -1.23 -2.43
N ILE A 11 15.69 -0.44 -3.37
CA ILE A 11 14.46 -0.78 -4.11
C ILE A 11 14.85 -1.74 -5.23
N THR A 12 14.30 -2.96 -5.22
CA THR A 12 14.56 -3.96 -6.28
C THR A 12 13.47 -3.86 -7.35
N ALA A 13 13.85 -3.38 -8.54
CA ALA A 13 13.02 -3.47 -9.74
C ALA A 13 13.47 -4.70 -10.56
N ILE A 14 12.58 -5.65 -10.79
CA ILE A 14 12.86 -6.81 -11.65
C ILE A 14 12.42 -6.44 -13.08
N LEU A 15 13.38 -6.40 -14.00
CA LEU A 15 13.15 -6.16 -15.42
C LEU A 15 13.48 -7.45 -16.20
N THR A 16 12.48 -8.16 -16.70
CA THR A 16 12.67 -9.30 -17.61
C THR A 16 12.61 -8.83 -19.06
N SER A 17 13.77 -8.72 -19.71
CA SER A 17 13.88 -8.41 -21.14
C SER A 17 14.05 -9.69 -21.97
N VAL A 18 13.00 -10.06 -22.73
CA VAL A 18 13.07 -11.04 -23.81
C VAL A 18 12.97 -10.26 -25.12
N SER A 19 14.05 -10.24 -25.91
CA SER A 19 14.02 -9.71 -27.27
C SER A 19 14.15 -10.86 -28.26
N PHE A 20 13.27 -10.91 -29.27
CA PHE A 20 13.57 -11.23 -30.67
C PHE A 20 12.26 -11.16 -31.49
N GLY A 21 12.22 -10.25 -32.47
CA GLY A 21 11.37 -10.31 -33.67
C GLY A 21 9.86 -10.03 -33.55
N PHE A 22 9.45 -8.82 -33.96
CA PHE A 22 8.09 -8.35 -34.33
C PHE A 22 6.93 -8.60 -33.32
N ASP A 23 6.20 -7.52 -33.02
CA ASP A 23 5.32 -7.30 -31.85
C ASP A 23 6.06 -7.15 -30.52
N ALA A 24 6.47 -5.91 -30.25
CA ALA A 24 6.96 -5.51 -28.94
C ALA A 24 5.83 -5.62 -27.91
N VAL A 25 5.75 -6.77 -27.23
CA VAL A 25 4.97 -6.92 -26.00
C VAL A 25 5.46 -5.83 -25.04
N LYS A 26 4.59 -4.85 -24.75
CA LYS A 26 4.90 -3.78 -23.79
C LYS A 26 5.22 -4.43 -22.45
N ALA A 27 6.46 -4.32 -21.99
CA ALA A 27 6.82 -4.70 -20.63
C ALA A 27 6.10 -3.77 -19.66
N ILE A 28 5.18 -4.32 -18.87
CA ILE A 28 4.55 -3.60 -17.76
C ILE A 28 5.51 -3.73 -16.58
N ALA A 29 6.18 -2.64 -16.21
CA ALA A 29 6.96 -2.62 -14.97
C ALA A 29 6.00 -2.73 -13.78
N GLN A 30 6.24 -3.66 -12.87
CA GLN A 30 5.53 -3.73 -11.59
C GLN A 30 6.53 -3.46 -10.47
N THR A 31 6.23 -2.46 -9.66
CA THR A 31 7.04 -2.10 -8.49
C THR A 31 6.46 -2.74 -7.25
N THR A 32 7.30 -3.34 -6.43
CA THR A 32 6.91 -3.89 -5.12
C THR A 32 7.42 -2.96 -4.01
N TYR A 33 6.50 -2.49 -3.17
CA TYR A 33 6.74 -1.63 -2.02
C TYR A 33 6.56 -2.45 -0.74
N PRO A 34 7.65 -2.78 0.00
CA PRO A 34 7.52 -3.42 1.29
C PRO A 34 6.84 -2.48 2.28
N PHE A 35 5.90 -3.01 3.07
CA PHE A 35 5.17 -2.23 4.05
C PHE A 35 5.41 -2.81 5.44
N SER A 36 5.76 -1.95 6.39
CA SER A 36 5.88 -2.28 7.81
C SER A 36 5.64 -1.02 8.61
N GLY A 37 4.57 -0.97 9.39
CA GLY A 37 4.21 0.20 10.20
C GLY A 37 3.54 -0.18 11.50
N SER A 38 3.80 0.60 12.54
CA SER A 38 3.17 0.45 13.86
C SER A 38 2.21 1.62 14.08
N TYR A 39 0.93 1.34 14.28
CA TYR A 39 -0.11 2.34 14.47
C TYR A 39 -0.68 2.30 15.88
N ASN A 40 -0.91 3.46 16.49
CA ASN A 40 -1.72 3.59 17.68
C ASN A 40 -3.18 3.69 17.24
N THR A 41 -4.03 2.78 17.72
CA THR A 41 -5.41 2.64 17.27
C THR A 41 -6.40 3.19 18.28
N ARG A 42 -7.51 3.68 17.77
CA ARG A 42 -8.74 3.97 18.50
C ARG A 42 -9.89 3.38 17.71
N ILE A 43 -10.69 2.57 18.38
CA ILE A 43 -11.81 1.85 17.78
C ILE A 43 -13.06 2.25 18.53
N ASP A 44 -14.02 2.84 17.83
CA ASP A 44 -15.32 3.18 18.37
C ASP A 44 -16.35 2.14 17.89
N VAL A 45 -16.92 1.38 18.84
CA VAL A 45 -17.81 0.25 18.58
C VAL A 45 -19.27 0.69 18.72
N VAL A 46 -20.09 0.33 17.73
CA VAL A 46 -21.53 0.61 17.71
C VAL A 46 -22.28 -0.72 17.54
N PRO A 47 -23.04 -1.15 18.56
CA PRO A 47 -23.92 -2.32 18.44
C PRO A 47 -24.99 -2.08 17.37
N ILE A 48 -25.21 -3.07 16.52
CA ILE A 48 -26.20 -3.01 15.43
C ILE A 48 -27.22 -4.16 15.48
N GLY A 49 -27.06 -5.07 16.44
CA GLY A 49 -27.96 -6.19 16.68
C GLY A 49 -27.37 -7.18 17.68
N ASP A 50 -28.11 -8.25 17.94
CA ASP A 50 -27.65 -9.31 18.85
C ASP A 50 -26.38 -9.97 18.31
N GLY A 51 -25.27 -9.84 19.04
CA GLY A 51 -23.97 -10.37 18.65
C GLY A 51 -23.37 -9.71 17.41
N LEU A 52 -23.88 -8.54 16.98
CA LEU A 52 -23.41 -7.81 15.81
C LEU A 52 -23.04 -6.36 16.19
N SER A 53 -21.90 -5.91 15.70
CA SER A 53 -21.46 -4.52 15.83
C SER A 53 -20.83 -4.02 14.54
N GLN A 54 -20.78 -2.70 14.40
CA GLN A 54 -19.87 -2.02 13.48
C GLN A 54 -18.80 -1.30 14.30
N SER A 55 -17.61 -1.17 13.73
CA SER A 55 -16.49 -0.48 14.34
C SER A 55 -15.98 0.58 13.38
N ILE A 56 -15.77 1.79 13.89
CA ILE A 56 -15.02 2.84 13.22
C ILE A 56 -13.63 2.85 13.81
N GLU A 57 -12.64 2.56 12.98
CA GLU A 57 -11.25 2.43 13.36
C GLU A 57 -10.48 3.65 12.88
N LEU A 58 -9.73 4.27 13.78
CA LEU A 58 -8.83 5.38 13.49
C LEU A 58 -7.47 5.04 14.04
N ALA A 59 -6.42 5.27 13.26
CA ALA A 59 -5.07 5.04 13.75
C ALA A 59 -4.05 6.06 13.22
N THR A 60 -2.99 6.27 13.99
CA THR A 60 -1.88 7.14 13.63
C THR A 60 -0.53 6.45 13.83
N SER A 61 0.44 6.80 13.01
CA SER A 61 1.81 6.26 13.06
C SER A 61 2.85 7.31 12.72
N ASP A 62 3.91 7.36 13.51
CA ASP A 62 5.13 8.13 13.20
C ASP A 62 6.15 7.30 12.39
N GLU A 63 5.91 6.00 12.23
CA GLU A 63 6.87 5.04 11.68
C GLU A 63 6.42 4.45 10.33
N ALA A 64 5.15 4.68 9.95
CA ALA A 64 4.59 4.17 8.72
C ALA A 64 5.33 4.70 7.48
N PRO A 65 5.65 3.83 6.50
CA PRO A 65 6.39 4.23 5.32
C PRO A 65 5.53 5.06 4.36
N TYR A 66 6.20 5.71 3.41
CA TYR A 66 5.56 6.39 2.26
C TYR A 66 4.62 7.54 2.62
N GLY A 67 4.71 8.06 3.84
CA GLY A 67 3.84 9.12 4.35
C GLY A 67 2.44 8.64 4.72
N LEU A 68 2.22 7.33 4.84
CA LEU A 68 0.92 6.74 5.19
C LEU A 68 0.69 6.73 6.71
N SER A 69 0.81 7.88 7.36
CA SER A 69 0.79 8.03 8.83
C SER A 69 -0.59 7.89 9.48
N GLN A 70 -1.65 7.76 8.71
CA GLN A 70 -3.04 7.67 9.17
C GLN A 70 -3.72 6.43 8.58
N TYR A 71 -4.61 5.84 9.36
CA TYR A 71 -5.51 4.77 8.96
C TYR A 71 -6.94 5.11 9.39
N GLU A 72 -7.90 4.83 8.51
CA GLU A 72 -9.32 4.90 8.79
C GLU A 72 -9.99 3.62 8.26
N GLY A 73 -10.86 3.02 9.07
CA GLY A 73 -11.59 1.82 8.72
C GLY A 73 -13.04 1.85 9.18
N LEU A 74 -13.90 1.22 8.38
CA LEU A 74 -15.24 0.81 8.79
C LEU A 74 -15.35 -0.69 8.61
N ILE A 75 -15.60 -1.42 9.68
CA ILE A 75 -15.68 -2.88 9.67
C ILE A 75 -16.85 -3.39 10.49
N TYR A 76 -17.37 -4.56 10.15
CA TYR A 76 -18.45 -5.24 10.87
C TYR A 76 -17.91 -6.42 11.65
N ALA A 77 -18.51 -6.70 12.80
CA ALA A 77 -18.13 -7.80 13.66
C ALA A 77 -19.33 -8.68 14.01
N GLN A 78 -19.08 -9.99 14.10
CA GLN A 78 -19.99 -10.95 14.70
C GLN A 78 -19.30 -11.67 15.86
N THR A 79 -19.98 -11.74 17.00
CA THR A 79 -19.53 -12.53 18.15
C THR A 79 -19.97 -13.98 17.97
N ASP A 80 -19.03 -14.91 18.08
CA ASP A 80 -19.32 -16.34 18.19
C ASP A 80 -19.87 -16.62 19.60
N PRO A 81 -21.15 -17.06 19.73
CA PRO A 81 -21.76 -17.32 21.02
C PRO A 81 -21.16 -18.53 21.75
N THR A 82 -20.39 -19.38 21.05
CA THR A 82 -19.77 -20.59 21.61
C THR A 82 -18.43 -20.28 22.26
N THR A 83 -17.62 -19.45 21.61
CA THR A 83 -16.24 -19.17 22.03
C THR A 83 -16.07 -17.79 22.65
N GLY A 84 -17.02 -16.87 22.43
CA GLY A 84 -16.88 -15.45 22.75
C GLY A 84 -15.89 -14.72 21.84
N GLY A 85 -15.34 -15.38 20.83
CA GLY A 85 -14.46 -14.78 19.83
C GLY A 85 -15.23 -13.88 18.86
N PHE A 86 -14.52 -12.94 18.26
CA PHE A 86 -15.07 -12.01 17.28
C PHE A 86 -14.50 -12.33 15.91
N ILE A 87 -15.35 -12.29 14.89
CA ILE A 87 -14.96 -12.33 13.48
C ILE A 87 -15.33 -11.00 12.87
N PHE A 88 -14.41 -10.42 12.10
CA PHE A 88 -14.58 -9.13 11.46
C PHE A 88 -14.50 -9.23 9.94
N ASN A 89 -15.32 -8.44 9.25
CA ASN A 89 -15.31 -8.34 7.79
C ASN A 89 -15.82 -6.97 7.36
N THR A 90 -15.16 -6.36 6.36
CA THR A 90 -15.66 -5.13 5.74
C THR A 90 -16.86 -5.37 4.83
N ASP A 91 -17.09 -6.59 4.34
CA ASP A 91 -18.30 -6.95 3.61
C ASP A 91 -19.44 -7.30 4.58
N PRO A 92 -20.48 -6.44 4.72
CA PRO A 92 -21.60 -6.72 5.61
C PRO A 92 -22.43 -7.93 5.15
N LEU A 93 -22.35 -8.34 3.87
CA LEU A 93 -23.03 -9.53 3.38
C LEU A 93 -22.48 -10.81 4.02
N ALA A 94 -21.23 -10.81 4.47
CA ALA A 94 -20.63 -11.94 5.20
C ALA A 94 -21.41 -12.26 6.49
N PHE A 95 -22.14 -11.29 7.05
CA PHE A 95 -22.96 -11.42 8.25
C PHE A 95 -24.46 -11.35 7.97
N GLY A 96 -24.87 -11.43 6.70
CA GLY A 96 -26.28 -11.35 6.32
C GLY A 96 -26.90 -9.96 6.49
N LEU A 97 -26.11 -8.89 6.32
CA LEU A 97 -26.54 -7.50 6.50
C LEU A 97 -26.61 -6.74 5.15
N PRO A 98 -27.56 -7.06 4.24
CA PRO A 98 -27.58 -6.53 2.88
C PRO A 98 -27.95 -5.05 2.76
N ASN A 99 -28.44 -4.44 3.85
CA ASN A 99 -28.88 -3.04 3.86
C ASN A 99 -27.83 -2.09 4.43
N LEU A 100 -26.66 -2.60 4.83
CA LEU A 100 -25.56 -1.79 5.34
C LEU A 100 -24.58 -1.45 4.20
N PRO A 101 -23.93 -0.27 4.27
CA PRO A 101 -22.90 0.08 3.29
C PRO A 101 -21.71 -0.88 3.39
N PRO A 102 -20.97 -1.11 2.30
CA PRO A 102 -19.68 -1.78 2.40
C PRO A 102 -18.75 -1.01 3.33
N GLY A 103 -18.07 -1.75 4.20
CA GLY A 103 -16.94 -1.26 4.95
C GLY A 103 -15.73 -1.02 4.05
N TYR A 104 -14.69 -0.42 4.61
CA TYR A 104 -13.49 -0.05 3.88
C TYR A 104 -12.30 0.07 4.82
N ILE A 105 -11.11 0.11 4.23
CA ILE A 105 -9.91 0.63 4.86
C ILE A 105 -9.27 1.69 3.96
N THR A 106 -8.70 2.71 4.59
CA THR A 106 -7.92 3.76 3.93
C THR A 106 -6.66 4.02 4.71
N PHE A 107 -5.52 4.00 4.03
CA PHE A 107 -4.27 4.58 4.54
C PHE A 107 -4.02 5.92 3.85
N SER A 108 -3.64 6.93 4.62
CA SER A 108 -3.32 8.28 4.14
C SER A 108 -2.29 8.94 5.07
N GLY A 109 -1.91 10.18 4.81
CA GLY A 109 -1.17 10.97 5.78
C GLY A 109 -0.86 12.38 5.27
N GLU A 110 -0.38 13.22 6.17
CA GLU A 110 -0.06 14.61 5.85
C GLU A 110 1.23 14.73 5.03
N GLY A 111 1.29 15.71 4.13
CA GLY A 111 2.48 15.98 3.32
C GLY A 111 2.72 15.02 2.16
N THR A 112 1.74 14.17 1.83
CA THR A 112 1.79 13.28 0.66
C THR A 112 0.41 13.15 0.00
N ASP A 113 0.41 12.88 -1.30
CA ASP A 113 -0.78 12.48 -2.05
C ASP A 113 -0.96 10.94 -2.08
N ASN A 114 -0.08 10.20 -1.40
CA ASN A 114 -0.14 8.75 -1.35
C ASN A 114 -1.32 8.29 -0.51
N LYS A 115 -2.12 7.38 -1.07
CA LYS A 115 -3.17 6.67 -0.33
C LYS A 115 -3.24 5.22 -0.76
N LEU A 116 -3.78 4.38 0.13
CA LEU A 116 -4.16 3.01 -0.19
C LEU A 116 -5.61 2.78 0.20
N TYR A 117 -6.31 2.02 -0.62
CA TYR A 117 -7.70 1.66 -0.40
C TYR A 117 -7.85 0.14 -0.40
N GLY A 118 -8.78 -0.37 0.39
CA GLY A 118 -8.97 -1.80 0.49
C GLY A 118 -10.14 -2.25 1.34
N SER A 119 -10.05 -3.53 1.70
CA SER A 119 -10.98 -4.27 2.56
C SER A 119 -10.21 -5.02 3.64
N ALA A 120 -10.91 -5.52 4.66
CA ALA A 120 -10.29 -6.24 5.77
C ALA A 120 -11.13 -7.43 6.23
N THR A 121 -10.43 -8.46 6.69
CA THR A 121 -10.99 -9.60 7.42
C THR A 121 -10.12 -9.87 8.65
N ALA A 122 -10.72 -10.10 9.81
CA ALA A 122 -9.96 -10.31 11.04
C ALA A 122 -10.70 -11.20 12.04
N SER A 123 -10.00 -11.53 13.12
CA SER A 123 -10.56 -12.17 14.29
C SER A 123 -9.94 -11.60 15.56
N ALA A 124 -10.70 -11.59 16.66
CA ALA A 124 -10.18 -11.17 17.96
C ALA A 124 -10.74 -12.00 19.12
N ILE A 125 -9.99 -12.00 20.22
CA ILE A 125 -10.40 -12.55 21.51
C ILE A 125 -10.21 -11.46 22.55
N PHE A 126 -11.20 -11.29 23.43
CA PHE A 126 -11.15 -10.34 24.54
C PHE A 126 -11.03 -11.08 25.88
N ASP A 127 -10.07 -10.65 26.67
CA ASP A 127 -9.94 -11.00 28.08
C ASP A 127 -10.57 -9.89 28.92
N LEU A 128 -11.81 -10.12 29.35
CA LEU A 128 -12.57 -9.16 30.13
C LEU A 128 -12.09 -9.06 31.59
N GLU A 129 -11.32 -10.04 32.09
CA GLU A 129 -10.73 -9.99 33.42
C GLU A 129 -9.53 -9.04 33.43
N ASN A 130 -8.67 -9.14 32.42
CA ASN A 130 -7.49 -8.29 32.27
C ASN A 130 -7.75 -7.01 31.45
N LEU A 131 -8.98 -6.84 30.92
CA LEU A 131 -9.39 -5.73 30.06
C LEU A 131 -8.51 -5.58 28.82
N THR A 132 -8.15 -6.68 28.18
CA THR A 132 -7.33 -6.68 26.96
C THR A 132 -8.00 -7.37 25.80
N GLY A 133 -7.59 -7.01 24.58
CA GLY A 133 -7.96 -7.71 23.37
C GLY A 133 -6.74 -8.08 22.55
N GLN A 134 -6.84 -9.18 21.82
CA GLN A 134 -5.86 -9.55 20.82
C GLN A 134 -6.57 -9.84 19.52
N GLY A 135 -6.24 -9.05 18.49
CA GLY A 135 -6.78 -9.17 17.14
C GLY A 135 -5.71 -9.51 16.13
N SER A 136 -6.08 -10.20 15.06
CA SER A 136 -5.24 -10.36 13.88
C SER A 136 -6.08 -10.56 12.64
N GLY A 137 -5.51 -10.20 11.49
CA GLY A 137 -6.22 -10.30 10.23
C GLY A 137 -5.40 -9.88 9.03
N THR A 138 -6.11 -9.71 7.94
CA THR A 138 -5.56 -9.40 6.64
C THR A 138 -6.31 -8.23 6.03
N LEU A 139 -5.53 -7.29 5.49
CA LEU A 139 -5.96 -6.13 4.74
C LEU A 139 -5.67 -6.39 3.25
N THR A 140 -6.71 -6.36 2.43
CA THR A 140 -6.60 -6.55 0.98
C THR A 140 -6.62 -5.19 0.30
N ILE A 141 -5.48 -4.79 -0.27
CA ILE A 141 -5.33 -3.53 -1.01
C ILE A 141 -5.83 -3.72 -2.44
N THR A 142 -6.76 -2.87 -2.84
CA THR A 142 -7.43 -2.91 -4.15
C THR A 142 -7.23 -1.64 -4.98
N GLY A 143 -6.61 -0.62 -4.41
CA GLY A 143 -6.27 0.61 -5.12
C GLY A 143 -5.44 1.56 -4.28
N GLY A 144 -5.14 2.72 -4.85
CA GLY A 144 -4.40 3.78 -4.19
C GLY A 144 -4.23 5.01 -5.07
N GLU A 145 -3.60 6.04 -4.49
CA GLU A 145 -3.25 7.31 -5.12
C GLU A 145 -1.74 7.57 -5.03
N GLY A 146 -1.25 8.52 -5.82
CA GLY A 146 0.17 8.88 -5.85
C GLY A 146 1.04 7.71 -6.33
N LEU A 147 2.03 7.32 -5.52
CA LEU A 147 2.90 6.17 -5.79
C LEU A 147 2.15 4.84 -5.91
N PHE A 148 0.91 4.79 -5.42
CA PHE A 148 0.09 3.59 -5.35
C PHE A 148 -1.09 3.61 -6.33
N ALA A 149 -1.04 4.45 -7.36
CA ALA A 149 -2.02 4.38 -8.44
C ALA A 149 -2.08 2.95 -9.03
N GLY A 150 -3.29 2.38 -9.06
CA GLY A 150 -3.50 0.99 -9.52
C GLY A 150 -2.88 -0.09 -8.63
N ALA A 151 -2.57 0.22 -7.37
CA ALA A 151 -1.95 -0.73 -6.46
C ALA A 151 -2.87 -1.88 -6.07
N THR A 152 -2.26 -3.05 -5.89
CA THR A 152 -2.88 -4.23 -5.28
C THR A 152 -1.93 -4.80 -4.25
N GLY A 153 -2.44 -5.54 -3.27
CA GLY A 153 -1.57 -6.11 -2.26
C GLY A 153 -2.31 -6.76 -1.12
N THR A 154 -1.52 -7.33 -0.22
CA THR A 154 -2.00 -7.97 0.99
C THR A 154 -1.07 -7.56 2.12
N LEU A 155 -1.67 -7.04 3.18
CA LEU A 155 -0.98 -6.71 4.42
C LEU A 155 -1.60 -7.56 5.53
N ASP A 156 -0.79 -8.11 6.41
CA ASP A 156 -1.26 -8.76 7.62
C ASP A 156 -1.07 -7.81 8.79
N PHE A 157 -1.95 -7.93 9.78
CA PHE A 157 -1.84 -7.17 11.01
C PHE A 157 -2.02 -8.03 12.25
N LEU A 158 -1.36 -7.57 13.32
CA LEU A 158 -1.56 -8.02 14.68
C LEU A 158 -1.85 -6.80 15.54
N GLU A 159 -2.89 -6.89 16.37
CA GLU A 159 -3.33 -5.81 17.24
C GLU A 159 -3.45 -6.28 18.68
N ILE A 160 -3.04 -5.39 19.60
CA ILE A 160 -3.25 -5.54 21.03
C ILE A 160 -4.06 -4.35 21.49
N ASP A 161 -5.20 -4.64 22.10
CA ASP A 161 -6.18 -3.67 22.54
C ASP A 161 -6.23 -3.57 24.05
N GLN A 162 -6.52 -2.36 24.52
CA GLN A 162 -6.87 -2.03 25.89
C GLN A 162 -8.36 -1.68 25.93
N LEU A 163 -9.13 -2.51 26.61
CA LEU A 163 -10.56 -2.29 26.84
C LEU A 163 -10.76 -1.23 27.92
N ASN A 164 -11.90 -0.54 27.84
CA ASN A 164 -12.31 0.41 28.86
C ASN A 164 -12.80 -0.32 30.12
N SER A 165 -12.46 0.21 31.29
CA SER A 165 -12.95 -0.31 32.57
C SER A 165 -14.41 0.05 32.85
N ASP A 166 -14.93 1.11 32.22
CA ASP A 166 -16.36 1.42 32.19
C ASP A 166 -17.02 0.66 31.03
N PRO A 167 -17.90 -0.32 31.31
CA PRO A 167 -18.56 -1.11 30.27
C PRO A 167 -19.53 -0.30 29.40
N ASN A 168 -19.85 0.96 29.77
CA ASN A 168 -20.67 1.85 28.96
C ASN A 168 -19.85 2.63 27.93
N VAL A 169 -18.52 2.61 28.02
CA VAL A 169 -17.64 3.26 27.06
C VAL A 169 -17.21 2.25 26.00
N LEU A 170 -17.83 2.34 24.83
CA LEU A 170 -17.58 1.45 23.69
C LEU A 170 -16.41 1.90 22.81
N SER A 171 -15.42 2.54 23.42
CA SER A 171 -14.19 2.97 22.74
C SER A 171 -13.02 2.16 23.28
N ILE A 172 -12.23 1.59 22.37
CA ILE A 172 -11.07 0.75 22.63
C ILE A 172 -9.85 1.47 22.08
N THR A 173 -8.71 1.36 22.76
CA THR A 173 -7.44 1.89 22.28
C THR A 173 -6.41 0.78 22.20
N GLY A 174 -5.56 0.79 21.18
CA GLY A 174 -4.64 -0.31 20.96
C GLY A 174 -3.40 0.08 20.19
N LYS A 175 -2.66 -0.96 19.81
CA LYS A 175 -1.50 -0.85 18.94
C LYS A 175 -1.53 -1.96 17.91
N ALA A 176 -1.55 -1.57 16.65
CA ALA A 176 -1.52 -2.48 15.52
C ALA A 176 -0.15 -2.46 14.84
N GLN A 177 0.41 -3.65 14.62
CA GLN A 177 1.57 -3.86 13.76
C GLN A 177 1.08 -4.38 12.42
N ILE A 178 1.40 -3.68 11.34
CA ILE A 178 0.98 -4.00 9.99
C ILE A 178 2.22 -4.31 9.15
N THR A 179 2.20 -5.41 8.41
CA THR A 179 3.33 -5.87 7.57
C THR A 179 2.86 -6.48 6.27
N GLY A 180 3.62 -6.33 5.19
CA GLY A 180 3.32 -6.99 3.93
C GLY A 180 3.98 -6.33 2.74
N SER A 181 3.32 -6.40 1.58
CA SER A 181 3.82 -5.75 0.37
C SER A 181 2.70 -5.26 -0.52
N ILE A 182 2.95 -4.11 -1.15
CA ILE A 182 2.05 -3.47 -2.10
C ILE A 182 2.70 -3.54 -3.48
N LYS A 183 1.92 -3.89 -4.49
CA LYS A 183 2.36 -3.95 -5.89
C LYS A 183 1.65 -2.87 -6.66
N ALA A 184 2.38 -1.91 -7.23
CA ALA A 184 1.82 -0.91 -8.11
C ALA A 184 2.44 -1.01 -9.51
N VAL A 185 1.63 -0.71 -10.52
CA VAL A 185 2.09 -0.59 -11.90
C VAL A 185 2.21 0.91 -12.16
N PRO A 186 3.42 1.45 -12.39
CA PRO A 186 3.56 2.85 -12.76
C PRO A 186 2.74 3.12 -14.01
N GLU A 187 2.00 4.23 -14.03
CA GLU A 187 1.38 4.68 -15.28
C GLU A 187 2.48 4.80 -16.35
N PRO A 188 2.22 4.35 -17.59
CA PRO A 188 3.16 4.60 -18.69
C PRO A 188 3.30 6.12 -18.81
N GLY A 189 4.41 6.65 -18.31
CA GLY A 189 4.64 8.07 -18.32
C GLY A 189 4.42 8.61 -19.72
N SER A 190 3.75 9.74 -19.83
CA SER A 190 3.78 10.60 -21.01
C SER A 190 5.18 11.18 -21.28
N GLU A 191 6.25 10.44 -20.95
CA GLU A 191 7.64 10.70 -21.30
C GLU A 191 7.96 10.09 -22.69
N LEU A 192 7.02 10.19 -23.62
CA LEU A 192 7.35 10.19 -25.06
C LEU A 192 8.05 11.50 -25.49
N GLY A 193 8.39 12.36 -24.53
CA GLY A 193 9.19 13.55 -24.72
C GLY A 193 10.69 13.27 -24.57
N THR A 194 11.37 13.15 -25.71
CA THR A 194 12.81 13.44 -25.86
C THR A 194 13.79 12.32 -25.54
N MET A 195 13.63 11.15 -26.18
CA MET A 195 14.80 10.41 -26.63
C MET A 195 15.39 11.16 -27.86
N VAL A 196 15.97 12.34 -27.65
CA VAL A 196 16.81 12.99 -28.68
C VAL A 196 18.00 12.07 -28.88
N GLY A 197 18.04 11.46 -30.06
CA GLY A 197 18.98 10.43 -30.42
C GLY A 197 20.43 10.84 -30.14
N ALA A 198 21.03 10.22 -29.13
CA ALA A 198 22.48 10.08 -29.03
C ALA A 198 22.99 9.00 -30.01
N GLY A 199 22.53 9.05 -31.27
CA GLY A 199 22.71 7.98 -32.26
C GLY A 199 23.05 8.43 -33.68
N SER A 200 23.26 9.73 -33.93
CA SER A 200 23.66 10.23 -35.24
C SER A 200 24.96 11.03 -35.17
N LEU A 201 26.06 10.38 -34.79
CA LEU A 201 27.42 10.93 -34.95
C LEU A 201 28.41 9.97 -35.63
N ILE A 202 27.95 8.89 -36.27
CA ILE A 202 28.85 7.99 -37.00
C ILE A 202 28.31 7.79 -38.42
N GLY A 203 28.83 8.55 -39.38
CA GLY A 203 28.62 8.28 -40.80
C GLY A 203 28.50 9.46 -41.76
N ALA A 204 29.38 10.48 -41.68
CA ALA A 204 29.46 11.50 -42.73
C ALA A 204 30.88 12.08 -42.96
N THR A 205 31.95 11.31 -42.71
CA THR A 205 33.35 11.76 -42.97
C THR A 205 34.00 11.14 -44.21
N ILE A 206 33.26 10.40 -45.05
CA ILE A 206 33.80 9.89 -46.30
C ILE A 206 32.87 10.34 -47.43
N LEU A 207 33.19 11.51 -47.99
CA LEU A 207 32.99 11.92 -49.39
C LEU A 207 32.98 13.45 -49.44
N LEU A 208 34.17 14.07 -49.40
CA LEU A 208 34.50 15.38 -50.01
C LEU A 208 35.99 15.71 -49.81
N ARG A 209 36.87 14.77 -50.15
CA ARG A 209 38.32 15.02 -50.37
C ARG A 209 38.72 14.57 -51.76
N ARG A 210 38.13 15.18 -52.79
CA ARG A 210 38.65 15.15 -54.16
C ARG A 210 38.35 16.42 -54.93
N ARG A 211 38.64 17.59 -54.35
CA ARG A 211 38.93 18.81 -55.13
C ARG A 211 39.89 19.71 -54.35
N ARG A 212 41.19 19.49 -54.54
CA ARG A 212 42.20 20.55 -54.64
C ARG A 212 43.54 19.97 -55.13
N ALA A 213 43.94 20.48 -56.29
CA ALA A 213 45.31 20.72 -56.76
C ALA A 213 46.27 19.52 -56.95
N VAL A 214 46.48 19.16 -58.22
CA VAL A 214 47.81 18.96 -58.82
C VAL A 214 48.03 20.23 -59.68
N SER A 215 48.79 21.23 -59.21
CA SER A 215 50.22 21.48 -59.49
C SER A 215 50.52 21.49 -61.00
N SER A 216 50.64 22.63 -61.71
CA SER A 216 51.71 23.66 -61.71
C SER A 216 52.65 23.50 -62.93
N ILE A 217 52.72 24.58 -63.74
CA ILE A 217 53.83 25.05 -64.62
C ILE A 217 54.24 24.20 -65.84
N THR A 218 54.07 24.77 -67.04
CA THR A 218 55.17 25.20 -67.93
C THR A 218 54.69 26.39 -68.74
#